data_AF-A0A7Y5II89-F1
#
_entry.id   AF-A0A7Y5II89-F1
#
_cell.length_a   1.000
_cell.length_b   1.000
_cell.length_c   1.000
_cell.angle_alpha   90.00
_cell.angle_beta   90.00
_cell.angle_gamma   90.00
#
_symmetry.space_group_name_H-M   'P 1'
#
loop_
_entity.id
_entity.type
_entity.pdbx_description
1 polymer ?
#
loop_
_entity_poly.entity_id
_entity_poly.type
_entity_poly.pdbx_seq_one_letter_code
_entity_poly.pdbx_strand_id
1 'polypeptide(L)' 'MPDNIVFPFFLALSLISLTIGSVSGYLAYRSSKRIETEMSMVLWAIIALGCVVFGGLIWAWFLIPIIMNHI' A
#
# COMPACT_ATOMS: atom_id res chain seq x y z
N MET A 1 -15.98 -8.96 20.67
CA MET A 1 -16.41 -9.03 19.26
C MET A 1 -15.13 -9.11 18.42
N PRO A 2 -15.14 -9.71 17.20
CA PRO A 2 -13.93 -10.10 16.43
C PRO A 2 -12.91 -8.97 16.14
N ASP A 3 -13.21 -7.74 16.53
CA ASP A 3 -12.43 -6.52 16.37
C ASP A 3 -10.98 -6.64 16.88
N ASN A 4 -10.73 -7.38 17.96
CA ASN A 4 -9.38 -7.57 18.52
C ASN A 4 -8.41 -8.32 17.59
N ILE A 5 -8.91 -9.14 16.66
CA ILE A 5 -8.09 -9.87 15.68
C ILE A 5 -8.13 -9.18 14.32
N VAL A 6 -9.28 -8.60 13.98
CA VAL A 6 -9.51 -7.93 12.70
C VAL A 6 -8.71 -6.64 12.60
N PHE A 7 -8.57 -5.88 13.70
CA PHE A 7 -7.77 -4.67 13.74
C PHE A 7 -6.28 -4.88 13.43
N PRO A 8 -5.53 -5.74 14.16
CA PRO A 8 -4.12 -5.97 13.86
C PRO A 8 -3.91 -6.62 12.48
N PHE A 9 -4.87 -7.41 12.00
CA PHE A 9 -4.82 -8.00 10.67
C PHE A 9 -4.85 -6.94 9.56
N PHE A 10 -5.83 -6.04 9.58
CA PHE A 10 -5.91 -4.96 8.59
C PHE A 10 -4.76 -3.95 8.74
N LEU A 11 -4.29 -3.71 9.97
CA LEU A 11 -3.14 -2.84 10.20
C LEU A 11 -1.87 -3.45 9.58
N ALA A 12 -1.60 -4.73 9.82
CA ALA A 12 -0.49 -5.45 9.19
C ALA A 12 -0.60 -5.47 7.67
N LEU A 13 -1.80 -5.73 7.12
CA LEU A 13 -2.04 -5.72 5.68
C LEU A 13 -1.78 -4.34 5.05
N SER A 14 -2.17 -3.26 5.74
CA SER A 14 -1.91 -1.89 5.28
C SER A 14 -0.41 -1.57 5.26
N LEU A 15 0.34 -2.02 6.28
CA LEU A 15 1.80 -1.85 6.36
C LEU A 15 2.53 -2.65 5.28
N ILE A 16 2.10 -3.88 5.03
CA ILE A 16 2.64 -4.70 3.94
C ILE A 16 2.39 -4.03 2.59
N SER A 17 1.16 -3.53 2.37
CA SER A 17 0.83 -2.81 1.14
C SER A 17 1.69 -1.56 0.95
N LEU A 18 1.85 -0.74 2.00
CA LEU A 18 2.68 0.47 1.93
C LEU A 18 4.17 0.17 1.71
N THR A 19 4.71 -0.88 2.34
CA THR A 19 6.12 -1.27 2.14
C THR A 19 6.37 -1.77 0.72
N ILE A 20 5.47 -2.60 0.17
CA ILE A 20 5.54 -3.06 -1.23
C ILE A 20 5.40 -1.87 -2.19
N GLY A 21 4.48 -0.94 -1.92
CA GLY A 21 4.31 0.27 -2.71
C GLY A 21 5.56 1.16 -2.72
N SER A 22 6.20 1.33 -1.56
CA SER A 22 7.45 2.08 -1.42
C SER A 22 8.61 1.43 -2.18
N VAL A 23 8.79 0.10 -2.04
CA VAL A 23 9.80 -0.66 -2.78
C VAL A 23 9.56 -0.57 -4.28
N SER A 24 8.30 -0.67 -4.72
CA SER A 24 7.93 -0.53 -6.13
C SER A 24 8.23 0.88 -6.66
N GLY A 25 7.95 1.92 -5.87
CA GLY A 25 8.32 3.30 -6.21
C GLY A 25 9.83 3.51 -6.31
N TYR A 26 10.60 2.90 -5.41
CA TYR A 26 12.07 2.93 -5.48
C TYR A 26 12.59 2.23 -6.74
N LEU A 27 12.02 1.07 -7.10
CA LEU A 27 12.36 0.36 -8.33
C LEU A 27 12.00 1.17 -9.59
N ALA A 28 10.85 1.84 -9.59
CA ALA A 28 10.47 2.75 -10.67
C ALA A 28 11.49 3.89 -10.84
N TYR A 29 11.90 4.52 -9.73
CA TYR A 29 12.93 5.57 -9.74
C TYR A 29 14.30 5.04 -10.19
N ARG A 30 14.66 3.82 -9.82
CA ARG A 30 15.91 3.21 -10.29
C ARG A 30 15.86 2.91 -11.79
N SER A 31 14.73 2.43 -12.30
CA SER A 31 14.52 2.15 -13.71
C SER A 31 14.44 3.43 -14.56
N SER A 32 13.99 4.56 -14.01
CA SER A 32 13.95 5.83 -14.74
C SER A 32 15.33 6.38 -15.11
N LYS A 33 16.39 5.93 -14.41
CA LYS A 33 17.78 6.31 -14.71
C LYS A 33 18.37 5.60 -15.94
N ARG A 34 17.67 4.63 -16.51
CA ARG A 34 18.10 3.88 -17.70
C ARG A 34 17.06 4.04 -18.81
N ILE A 35 17.50 4.59 -19.94
CA ILE A 35 16.65 4.91 -21.10
C ILE A 35 15.98 3.65 -21.67
N GLU A 36 16.60 2.48 -21.54
CA GLU A 36 16.08 1.21 -22.07
C GLU A 36 14.96 0.58 -21.21
N THR A 37 14.64 1.15 -20.04
CA THR A 37 13.70 0.56 -19.07
C THR A 37 12.44 1.39 -18.80
N GLU A 38 12.00 2.19 -19.77
CA GLU A 38 10.77 3.01 -19.66
C GLU A 38 9.52 2.17 -19.34
N MET A 39 9.32 1.04 -20.04
CA MET A 39 8.19 0.13 -19.77
C MET A 39 8.23 -0.44 -18.35
N SER A 40 9.43 -0.76 -17.85
CA SER A 40 9.59 -1.25 -16.48
C SER A 40 9.28 -0.16 -15.46
N MET A 41 9.73 1.08 -15.69
CA MET A 41 9.41 2.23 -14.84
C MET A 41 7.89 2.41 -14.72
N VAL A 42 7.16 2.39 -15.84
CA VAL A 42 5.70 2.55 -15.84
C VAL A 42 5.01 1.42 -15.08
N LEU A 43 5.42 0.17 -15.28
CA LEU A 43 4.86 -0.97 -14.54
C LEU A 43 5.08 -0.85 -13.04
N TRP A 44 6.31 -0.53 -12.60
CA TRP A 44 6.61 -0.33 -11.18
C TRP A 44 5.86 0.85 -10.58
N ALA A 45 5.64 1.93 -11.34
CA ALA A 45 4.86 3.08 -10.92
C ALA A 45 3.36 2.74 -10.75
N ILE A 46 2.78 1.96 -11.66
CA ILE A 46 1.40 1.47 -11.55
C ILE A 46 1.23 0.59 -10.31
N ILE A 47 2.18 -0.31 -10.05
CA ILE A 47 2.17 -1.17 -8.86
C ILE A 47 2.26 -0.34 -7.58
N ALA A 48 3.14 0.67 -7.57
CA ALA A 48 3.29 1.58 -6.43
C ALA A 48 1.98 2.33 -6.14
N LEU A 49 1.34 2.89 -7.17
CA LEU A 49 0.04 3.55 -7.05
C LEU A 49 -1.05 2.59 -6.55
N GLY A 50 -1.13 1.39 -7.12
CA GLY A 50 -2.10 0.37 -6.70
C GLY A 50 -1.96 0.01 -5.22
N CYS A 51 -0.73 -0.14 -4.72
CA CYS A 51 -0.46 -0.40 -3.31
C CYS A 51 -0.85 0.76 -2.41
N VAL A 52 -0.57 2.01 -2.80
CA VAL A 52 -0.95 3.19 -2.01
C VAL A 52 -2.47 3.32 -1.93
N VAL A 53 -3.17 3.13 -3.05
CA VAL A 53 -4.65 3.18 -3.09
C VAL A 53 -5.24 2.04 -2.26
N PHE A 54 -4.70 0.84 -2.36
CA PHE A 54 -5.16 -0.31 -1.57
C PHE A 54 -4.95 -0.09 -0.07
N GLY A 55 -3.76 0.37 0.34
CA GLY A 55 -3.49 0.78 1.72
C GLY A 55 -4.46 1.86 2.21
N GLY A 56 -4.70 2.90 1.40
CA GLY A 56 -5.65 3.96 1.71
C GLY A 56 -7.09 3.45 1.88
N LEU A 57 -7.53 2.51 1.05
CA LEU A 57 -8.85 1.87 1.17
C LEU A 57 -8.98 1.07 2.46
N ILE A 58 -7.94 0.34 2.87
CA ILE A 58 -7.92 -0.37 4.16
C ILE A 58 -8.10 0.61 5.33
N TRP A 59 -7.42 1.76 5.26
CA TRP A 59 -7.56 2.81 6.27
C TRP A 59 -8.96 3.42 6.31
N ALA A 60 -9.50 3.82 5.15
CA ALA A 60 -10.79 4.48 5.04
C ALA A 60 -11.98 3.57 5.43
N TRP A 61 -11.97 2.31 4.99
CA TRP A 61 -13.13 1.42 5.10
C TRP A 61 -13.11 0.50 6.33
N PHE A 62 -11.94 0.21 6.88
CA PHE A 62 -11.82 -0.73 7.99
C PHE A 62 -11.19 -0.08 9.22
N LEU A 63 -9.97 0.46 9.10
CA LEU A 63 -9.22 0.92 10.28
C LEU A 63 -9.89 2.10 11.00
N ILE A 64 -10.27 3.15 10.27
CA ILE A 64 -10.89 4.35 10.87
C ILE A 64 -12.24 4.00 11.53
N PRO A 65 -13.17 3.26 10.87
CA PRO A 65 -14.42 2.83 11.49
C PRO A 65 -14.21 1.97 12.75
N ILE A 66 -13.24 1.04 12.74
CA ILE A 66 -12.94 0.20 13.91
C ILE A 66 -12.44 1.05 15.07
N ILE A 67 -11.54 2.01 14.82
CA ILE A 67 -11.03 2.93 15.85
C ILE A 67 -12.16 3.79 16.41
N MET A 68 -13.00 4.39 15.54
CA MET A 68 -14.12 5.24 15.98
C MET A 68 -15.18 4.47 16.77
N ASN A 69 -15.37 3.18 16.51
CA ASN A 69 -16.33 2.34 17.24
C ASN A 69 -15.79 1.87 18.60
N HIS A 70 -14.48 1.95 18.83
CA HIS A 70 -13.80 1.53 20.06
C HIS A 70 -13.47 2.68 21.02
N ILE A 71 -13.68 3.94 20.61
CA ILE A 71 -13.58 5.17 21.42
C ILE A 71 -14.96 5.48 22.00
#